data_AF-V7DC13-F1
#
_entry.id   AF-V7DC13-F1
#
_cell.length_a   1.000
_cell.length_b   1.000
_cell.length_c   1.000
_cell.angle_alpha   90.00
_cell.angle_beta   90.00
_cell.angle_gamma   90.00
#
_symmetry.space_group_name_H-M   'P 1'
#
loop_
_entity.id
_entity.type
_entity.pdbx_description
1 polymer ?
#
loop_
_entity_poly.entity_id
_entity_poly.type
_entity_poly.pdbx_seq_one_letter_code
_entity_poly.pdbx_strand_id
1 'polypeptide(L)'
;MHSSTDAVLDFFCAGDVAGFRVVKHHMDRQEVWSEQDFICAQIREWLSENKIDCERKQLPHPQREILVDLSTLIGQVPILFWMHPNRFPVFNDASLVKQLLNLMGDVDDEKVLGRIERCFEWDQHKIGFLLVNFYLHNLAGARRPANKLTAKGLYNIFEAAGRLRILGNQAKTNLAELRLMKMLVATGYIHNILYLIKHKKLTPCVSFYRTLAKLSEGCRAQIELFHRLPQCV
;
A
#
# COMPACT_ATOMS: atom_id res chain seq x y z
N MET A 1 -14.80 -0.18 35.41
CA MET A 1 -15.31 -0.07 34.03
C MET A 1 -14.21 -0.62 33.13
N HIS A 2 -14.49 -1.64 32.33
CA HIS A 2 -13.56 -2.00 31.25
C HIS A 2 -13.61 -0.89 30.22
N SER A 3 -12.44 -0.43 29.81
CA SER A 3 -12.29 0.61 28.79
C SER A 3 -12.81 0.07 27.44
N SER A 4 -13.24 0.95 26.53
CA SER A 4 -13.67 0.53 25.20
C SER A 4 -12.52 -0.14 24.44
N THR A 5 -11.29 0.31 24.70
CA THR A 5 -10.05 -0.29 24.21
C THR A 5 -9.85 -1.72 24.71
N ASP A 6 -9.99 -1.96 26.02
CA ASP A 6 -9.85 -3.31 26.60
C ASP A 6 -10.88 -4.25 25.99
N ALA A 7 -12.12 -3.80 25.82
CA ALA A 7 -13.16 -4.58 25.19
C ALA A 7 -12.79 -4.99 23.75
N VAL A 8 -12.26 -4.06 22.92
CA VAL A 8 -11.78 -4.39 21.57
C VAL A 8 -10.76 -5.52 21.60
N LEU A 9 -9.78 -5.44 22.52
CA LEU A 9 -8.71 -6.42 22.64
C LEU A 9 -9.20 -7.78 23.14
N ASP A 10 -10.08 -7.79 24.13
CA ASP A 10 -10.70 -9.00 24.67
C ASP A 10 -11.47 -9.75 23.58
N PHE A 11 -12.33 -9.05 22.83
CA PHE A 11 -13.07 -9.65 21.72
C PHE A 11 -12.15 -10.15 20.61
N PHE A 12 -11.10 -9.39 20.27
CA PHE A 12 -10.13 -9.80 19.25
C PHE A 12 -9.39 -11.09 19.65
N CYS A 13 -8.87 -11.13 20.88
CA CYS A 13 -8.15 -12.29 21.42
C CYS A 13 -9.06 -13.52 21.53
N ALA A 14 -10.31 -13.33 21.96
CA ALA A 14 -11.31 -14.40 22.04
C ALA A 14 -11.81 -14.87 20.66
N GLY A 15 -11.73 -14.01 19.63
CA GLY A 15 -12.33 -14.27 18.32
C GLY A 15 -13.86 -14.22 18.34
N ASP A 16 -14.47 -13.50 19.28
CA ASP A 16 -15.92 -13.37 19.38
C ASP A 16 -16.45 -12.20 18.53
N VAL A 17 -16.69 -12.51 17.26
CA VAL A 17 -17.22 -11.56 16.26
C VAL A 17 -18.61 -11.08 16.62
N ALA A 18 -19.47 -11.97 17.13
CA ALA A 18 -20.86 -11.65 17.42
C ALA A 18 -20.96 -10.70 18.61
N GLY A 19 -20.24 -11.01 19.70
CA GLY A 19 -20.12 -10.14 20.86
C GLY A 19 -19.56 -8.78 20.48
N PHE A 20 -18.46 -8.76 19.71
CA PHE A 20 -17.86 -7.50 19.23
C PHE A 20 -18.88 -6.63 18.48
N ARG A 21 -19.63 -7.19 17.52
CA ARG A 21 -20.63 -6.44 16.74
C ARG A 21 -21.76 -5.88 17.60
N VAL A 22 -22.19 -6.60 18.63
CA VAL A 22 -23.22 -6.13 19.57
C VAL A 22 -22.70 -4.94 20.37
N VAL A 23 -21.48 -5.03 20.92
CA VAL A 23 -20.95 -3.97 21.79
C VAL A 23 -20.36 -2.79 21.02
N LYS A 24 -19.94 -2.97 19.76
CA LYS A 24 -19.28 -1.95 18.92
C LYS A 24 -20.04 -0.64 18.86
N HIS A 25 -21.38 -0.69 18.86
CA HIS A 25 -22.24 0.50 18.79
C HIS A 25 -22.33 1.27 20.10
N HIS A 26 -21.90 0.67 21.20
CA HIS A 26 -21.91 1.24 22.55
C HIS A 26 -20.52 1.67 23.04
N MET A 27 -19.47 1.35 22.29
CA MET A 27 -18.09 1.76 22.60
C MET A 27 -17.91 3.27 22.44
N ASP A 28 -17.09 3.87 23.29
CA ASP A 28 -16.62 5.24 23.10
C ASP A 28 -15.68 5.27 21.89
N ARG A 29 -16.19 5.82 20.79
CA ARG A 29 -15.45 5.90 19.53
C ARG A 29 -14.24 6.81 19.64
N GLN A 30 -14.32 7.88 20.44
CA GLN A 30 -13.23 8.84 20.56
C GLN A 30 -12.08 8.22 21.35
N GLU A 31 -12.39 7.47 22.40
CA GLU A 31 -11.43 6.65 23.15
C GLU A 31 -10.70 5.68 22.21
N VAL A 32 -11.45 4.79 21.53
CA VAL A 32 -10.90 3.78 20.61
C VAL A 32 -10.07 4.41 19.49
N TRP A 33 -10.51 5.56 18.95
CA TRP A 33 -9.77 6.29 17.92
C TRP A 33 -8.48 6.89 18.45
N SER A 34 -8.50 7.50 19.65
CA SER A 34 -7.32 8.10 20.27
C SER A 34 -6.26 7.07 20.66
N GLU A 35 -6.70 5.85 21.01
CA GLU A 35 -5.83 4.75 21.42
C GLU A 35 -5.53 3.75 20.28
N GLN A 36 -5.85 4.10 19.03
CA GLN A 36 -5.66 3.21 17.87
C GLN A 36 -4.24 2.62 17.79
N ASP A 37 -3.20 3.40 18.09
CA ASP A 37 -1.81 2.94 18.04
C ASP A 37 -1.50 1.90 19.13
N PHE A 38 -2.13 2.04 20.30
CA PHE A 38 -2.02 1.10 21.41
C PHE A 38 -2.79 -0.20 21.11
N ILE A 39 -4.05 -0.10 20.66
CA ILE A 39 -4.87 -1.26 20.25
C ILE A 39 -4.12 -2.09 19.22
N CYS A 40 -3.61 -1.39 18.21
CA CYS A 40 -2.69 -1.95 17.25
C CYS A 40 -1.53 -2.65 17.99
N ALA A 41 -0.67 -1.94 18.73
CA ALA A 41 0.49 -2.56 19.40
C ALA A 41 0.17 -3.88 20.15
N GLN A 42 -0.96 -3.94 20.86
CA GLN A 42 -1.45 -5.13 21.57
C GLN A 42 -1.86 -6.27 20.63
N ILE A 43 -2.62 -6.00 19.56
CA ILE A 43 -2.95 -7.01 18.54
C ILE A 43 -1.68 -7.63 17.93
N ARG A 44 -0.60 -6.86 17.76
CA ARG A 44 0.66 -7.38 17.22
C ARG A 44 1.33 -8.32 18.19
N GLU A 45 1.34 -7.98 19.48
CA GLU A 45 1.88 -8.85 20.52
C GLU A 45 1.17 -10.20 20.48
N TRP A 46 -0.16 -10.19 20.40
CA TRP A 46 -0.95 -11.40 20.22
C TRP A 46 -0.58 -12.17 18.93
N LEU A 47 -0.43 -11.51 17.79
CA LEU A 47 -0.02 -12.17 16.53
C LEU A 47 1.36 -12.83 16.66
N SER A 48 2.31 -12.14 17.30
CA SER A 48 3.67 -12.63 17.53
C SER A 48 3.67 -13.86 18.44
N GLU A 49 2.95 -13.80 19.56
CA GLU A 49 2.79 -14.91 20.51
C GLU A 49 2.16 -16.14 19.83
N ASN A 50 1.19 -15.90 18.94
CA ASN A 50 0.52 -16.95 18.17
C ASN A 50 1.28 -17.37 16.89
N LYS A 51 2.46 -16.79 16.63
CA LYS A 51 3.30 -17.05 15.45
C LYS A 51 2.56 -16.85 14.12
N ILE A 52 1.67 -15.87 14.05
CA ILE A 52 0.90 -15.51 12.86
C ILE A 52 1.68 -14.46 12.08
N ASP A 53 2.24 -14.86 10.93
CA ASP A 53 3.00 -13.98 10.02
C ASP A 53 2.16 -13.50 8.81
N CYS A 54 0.92 -14.00 8.72
CA CYS A 54 -0.01 -13.79 7.61
C CYS A 54 0.52 -14.27 6.24
N GLU A 55 1.69 -14.90 6.17
CA GLU A 55 2.33 -15.41 4.94
C GLU A 55 2.22 -16.93 4.89
N ARG A 56 2.77 -17.61 5.90
CA ARG A 56 2.74 -19.06 6.06
C ARG A 56 1.63 -19.47 7.00
N LYS A 57 1.40 -18.67 8.05
CA LYS A 57 0.32 -18.86 9.01
C LYS A 57 -0.65 -17.68 8.90
N GLN A 58 -1.78 -17.93 8.25
CA GLN A 58 -2.79 -16.92 7.97
C GLN A 58 -3.48 -16.43 9.25
N LEU A 59 -3.99 -15.19 9.19
CA LEU A 59 -4.86 -14.66 10.22
C LEU A 59 -6.15 -15.50 10.26
N PRO A 60 -6.60 -15.98 11.43
CA PRO A 60 -7.84 -16.74 11.51
C PRO A 60 -9.04 -15.87 11.14
N HIS A 61 -10.08 -16.51 10.60
CA HIS A 61 -11.28 -15.82 10.09
C HIS A 61 -11.94 -14.89 11.13
N PRO A 62 -12.13 -15.28 12.40
CA PRO A 62 -12.77 -14.41 13.38
C PRO A 62 -11.97 -13.11 13.63
N GLN A 63 -10.66 -13.21 13.80
CA GLN A 63 -9.79 -12.03 13.96
C GLN A 63 -9.81 -11.14 12.71
N ARG A 64 -9.89 -11.73 11.52
CA ARG A 64 -10.04 -10.96 10.27
C ARG A 64 -11.32 -10.13 10.28
N GLU A 65 -12.45 -10.75 10.61
CA GLU A 65 -13.75 -10.06 10.68
C GLU A 65 -13.74 -8.94 11.73
N ILE A 66 -13.13 -9.17 12.89
CA ILE A 66 -13.00 -8.16 13.94
C ILE A 66 -12.15 -6.98 13.46
N LEU A 67 -11.06 -7.20 12.72
CA LEU A 67 -10.27 -6.10 12.13
C LEU A 67 -11.08 -5.31 11.10
N VAL A 68 -11.90 -5.97 10.28
CA VAL A 68 -12.80 -5.30 9.34
C VAL A 68 -13.81 -4.43 10.10
N ASP A 69 -14.43 -4.96 11.15
CA ASP A 69 -15.37 -4.22 11.97
C ASP A 69 -14.71 -3.08 12.76
N LEU A 70 -13.51 -3.28 13.29
CA LEU A 70 -12.71 -2.26 13.97
C LEU A 70 -12.34 -1.11 13.02
N SER A 71 -12.14 -1.40 11.72
CA SER A 71 -11.89 -0.37 10.71
C SER A 71 -13.02 0.66 10.61
N THR A 72 -14.24 0.31 11.04
CA THR A 72 -15.37 1.24 11.07
C THR A 72 -15.32 2.23 12.24
N LEU A 73 -14.47 1.96 13.24
CA LEU A 73 -14.24 2.83 14.39
C LEU A 73 -13.00 3.71 14.19
N ILE A 74 -11.88 3.11 13.79
CA ILE A 74 -10.58 3.80 13.67
C ILE A 74 -10.22 4.22 12.24
N GLY A 75 -10.97 3.72 11.24
CA GLY A 75 -10.67 3.88 9.82
C GLY A 75 -9.88 2.70 9.23
N GLN A 76 -9.86 2.58 7.90
CA GLN A 76 -9.15 1.50 7.20
C GLN A 76 -7.66 1.77 7.11
N VAL A 77 -7.26 3.04 6.99
CA VAL A 77 -5.85 3.44 6.84
C VAL A 77 -4.99 3.03 8.03
N PRO A 78 -5.41 3.22 9.30
CA PRO A 78 -4.63 2.75 10.45
C PRO A 78 -4.43 1.24 10.48
N ILE A 79 -5.36 0.44 9.95
CA ILE A 79 -5.23 -1.03 9.90
C ILE A 79 -4.37 -1.44 8.69
N LEU A 80 -4.59 -0.84 7.53
CA LEU A 80 -3.83 -1.09 6.29
C LEU A 80 -2.38 -0.64 6.39
N PHE A 81 -2.14 0.54 6.95
CA PHE A 81 -0.84 1.17 7.16
C PHE A 81 -0.53 1.26 8.63
N TRP A 82 -0.88 0.22 9.36
CA TRP A 82 -0.37 0.09 10.70
C TRP A 82 1.15 0.10 10.60
N MET A 83 1.74 1.24 10.97
CA MET A 83 3.10 1.58 10.64
C MET A 83 3.75 2.11 11.88
N HIS A 84 4.49 1.23 12.54
CA HIS A 84 5.61 1.67 13.37
C HIS A 84 6.88 1.57 12.50
N PRO A 85 7.81 2.54 12.57
CA PRO A 85 9.05 2.56 11.77
C PRO A 85 9.97 1.32 11.92
N ASN A 86 9.66 0.38 12.82
CA ASN A 86 10.49 -0.80 13.10
C ASN A 86 9.74 -2.14 13.07
N ARG A 87 8.41 -2.19 12.85
CA ARG A 87 7.64 -3.43 13.15
C ARG A 87 6.47 -3.65 12.19
N PHE A 88 6.39 -4.88 11.68
CA PHE A 88 5.43 -5.37 10.67
C PHE A 88 4.03 -5.62 11.26
N PRO A 89 2.95 -5.25 10.54
CA PRO A 89 1.63 -5.82 10.78
C PRO A 89 0.80 -6.14 9.50
N VAL A 90 0.05 -7.25 9.53
CA VAL A 90 -1.11 -7.71 8.69
C VAL A 90 -1.09 -7.64 7.14
N PHE A 91 -0.01 -7.21 6.49
CA PHE A 91 0.03 -7.05 5.01
C PHE A 91 -0.10 -8.33 4.17
N ASN A 92 0.27 -9.48 4.73
CA ASN A 92 0.32 -10.71 3.93
C ASN A 92 -1.08 -11.36 3.79
N ASP A 93 -2.08 -10.92 4.54
CA ASP A 93 -3.46 -11.37 4.37
C ASP A 93 -4.13 -10.60 3.21
N ALA A 94 -3.95 -11.13 2.00
CA ALA A 94 -4.50 -10.54 0.78
C ALA A 94 -6.04 -10.40 0.81
N SER A 95 -6.74 -11.24 1.58
CA SER A 95 -8.19 -11.18 1.70
C SER A 95 -8.61 -9.97 2.54
N LEU A 96 -7.98 -9.78 3.70
CA LEU A 96 -8.23 -8.63 4.56
C LEU A 96 -7.90 -7.32 3.85
N VAL A 97 -6.73 -7.25 3.21
CA VAL A 97 -6.30 -6.05 2.47
C VAL A 97 -7.32 -5.69 1.39
N LYS A 98 -7.82 -6.68 0.63
CA LYS A 98 -8.85 -6.47 -0.37
C LYS A 98 -10.16 -5.95 0.24
N GLN A 99 -10.60 -6.54 1.35
CA GLN A 99 -11.83 -6.11 2.03
C GLN A 99 -11.72 -4.66 2.53
N LEU A 100 -10.62 -4.31 3.20
CA LEU A 100 -10.40 -2.95 3.71
C LEU A 100 -10.36 -1.92 2.59
N LEU A 101 -9.67 -2.22 1.47
CA LEU A 101 -9.61 -1.30 0.32
C LEU A 101 -10.97 -1.11 -0.38
N ASN A 102 -11.81 -2.15 -0.39
CA ASN A 102 -13.17 -2.06 -0.94
C ASN A 102 -14.10 -1.21 -0.06
N LEU A 103 -13.83 -1.13 1.25
CA LEU A 103 -14.60 -0.32 2.19
C LEU A 103 -14.18 1.16 2.21
N MET A 104 -13.02 1.48 1.63
CA MET A 104 -12.55 2.87 1.54
C MET A 104 -13.31 3.67 0.46
N GLY A 105 -13.66 4.91 0.82
CA GLY A 105 -14.14 5.92 -0.13
C GLY A 105 -13.01 6.73 -0.79
N ASP A 106 -13.35 7.57 -1.76
CA ASP A 106 -12.38 8.34 -2.56
C ASP A 106 -11.49 9.29 -1.74
N VAL A 107 -12.00 9.82 -0.63
CA VAL A 107 -11.26 10.71 0.29
C VAL A 107 -10.17 9.94 1.05
N ASP A 108 -10.41 8.67 1.38
CA ASP A 108 -9.44 7.85 2.09
C ASP A 108 -8.37 7.30 1.16
N ASP A 109 -8.64 7.17 -0.15
CA ASP A 109 -7.63 6.88 -1.16
C ASP A 109 -6.53 7.94 -1.22
N GLU A 110 -6.89 9.22 -1.12
CA GLU A 110 -5.90 10.31 -1.14
C GLU A 110 -5.02 10.28 0.10
N LYS A 111 -5.61 9.97 1.26
CA LYS A 111 -4.86 9.76 2.51
C LYS A 111 -3.92 8.57 2.37
N VAL A 112 -4.36 7.48 1.76
CA VAL A 112 -3.51 6.31 1.50
C VAL A 112 -2.35 6.67 0.59
N LEU A 113 -2.60 7.33 -0.55
CA LEU A 113 -1.55 7.70 -1.51
C LEU A 113 -0.55 8.71 -0.91
N GLY A 114 -1.04 9.73 -0.19
CA GLY A 114 -0.19 10.69 0.51
C GLY A 114 0.60 10.05 1.66
N ARG A 115 0.02 9.08 2.36
CA ARG A 115 0.72 8.33 3.41
C ARG A 115 1.80 7.45 2.80
N ILE A 116 1.49 6.71 1.73
CA ILE A 116 2.42 5.88 0.95
C ILE A 116 3.72 6.64 0.62
N GLU A 117 3.64 7.88 0.14
CA GLU A 117 4.83 8.69 -0.16
C GLU A 117 5.74 8.89 1.06
N ARG A 118 5.16 9.08 2.26
CA ARG A 118 5.91 9.16 3.53
C ARG A 118 6.41 7.80 4.01
N CYS A 119 5.66 6.74 3.75
CA CYS A 119 6.01 5.38 4.17
C CYS A 119 7.25 4.83 3.44
N PHE A 120 7.57 5.34 2.24
CA PHE A 120 8.68 4.83 1.41
C PHE A 120 10.05 4.92 2.08
N GLU A 121 10.20 5.78 3.08
CA GLU A 121 11.41 5.89 3.88
C GLU A 121 11.57 4.70 4.85
N TRP A 122 10.48 3.98 5.15
CA TRP A 122 10.42 2.98 6.22
C TRP A 122 10.33 1.54 5.71
N ASP A 123 9.52 1.26 4.66
CA ASP A 123 9.48 -0.07 4.05
C ASP A 123 9.00 -0.07 2.60
N GLN A 124 9.95 0.06 1.68
CA GLN A 124 9.70 0.14 0.25
C GLN A 124 9.01 -1.12 -0.32
N HIS A 125 9.29 -2.31 0.24
CA HIS A 125 8.78 -3.57 -0.30
C HIS A 125 7.27 -3.72 -0.08
N LYS A 126 6.79 -3.41 1.12
CA LYS A 126 5.36 -3.52 1.47
C LYS A 126 4.48 -2.55 0.70
N ILE A 127 4.98 -1.32 0.54
CA ILE A 127 4.27 -0.28 -0.18
C ILE A 127 4.17 -0.62 -1.67
N GLY A 128 5.26 -1.15 -2.23
CA GLY A 128 5.26 -1.74 -3.57
C GLY A 128 4.23 -2.86 -3.69
N PHE A 129 4.13 -3.76 -2.71
CA PHE A 129 3.16 -4.87 -2.74
C PHE A 129 1.71 -4.38 -2.73
N LEU A 130 1.35 -3.46 -1.84
CA LEU A 130 -0.01 -2.92 -1.75
C LEU A 130 -0.40 -2.19 -3.04
N LEU A 131 0.50 -1.36 -3.55
CA LEU A 131 0.23 -0.59 -4.75
C LEU A 131 0.18 -1.44 -6.01
N VAL A 132 1.12 -2.37 -6.17
CA VAL A 132 1.14 -3.29 -7.31
C VAL A 132 -0.08 -4.18 -7.27
N ASN A 133 -0.27 -4.95 -6.20
CA ASN A 133 -1.27 -6.00 -6.17
C ASN A 133 -2.69 -5.45 -6.06
N PHE A 134 -2.91 -4.28 -5.46
CA PHE A 134 -4.25 -3.78 -5.22
C PHE A 134 -4.59 -2.50 -5.98
N TYR A 135 -3.73 -1.47 -5.93
CA TYR A 135 -4.04 -0.20 -6.61
C TYR A 135 -3.90 -0.25 -8.14
N LEU A 136 -2.97 -1.04 -8.68
CA LEU A 136 -2.80 -1.18 -10.13
C LEU A 136 -3.69 -2.26 -10.76
N HIS A 137 -3.97 -3.33 -10.00
CA HIS A 137 -4.59 -4.53 -10.53
C HIS A 137 -6.06 -4.71 -10.11
N ASN A 138 -6.47 -4.22 -8.94
CA ASN A 138 -7.77 -4.56 -8.35
C ASN A 138 -8.71 -3.38 -8.12
N LEU A 139 -8.23 -2.12 -8.16
CA LEU A 139 -9.09 -0.94 -8.08
C LEU A 139 -9.67 -0.55 -9.45
N ALA A 140 -10.90 -0.02 -9.44
CA ALA A 140 -11.58 0.49 -10.64
C ALA A 140 -10.76 1.58 -11.35
N GLY A 141 -10.92 1.73 -12.67
CA GLY A 141 -10.08 2.59 -13.51
C GLY A 141 -9.96 4.05 -13.05
N ALA A 142 -10.99 4.61 -12.40
CA ALA A 142 -11.00 5.98 -11.87
C ALA A 142 -10.12 6.17 -10.61
N ARG A 143 -9.79 5.08 -9.90
CA ARG A 143 -8.98 5.08 -8.66
C ARG A 143 -7.49 4.80 -8.92
N ARG A 144 -7.06 4.82 -10.19
CA ARG A 144 -5.66 4.54 -10.57
C ARG A 144 -4.71 5.63 -10.05
N PRO A 145 -3.51 5.27 -9.55
CA PRO A 145 -2.59 6.22 -8.93
C PRO A 145 -1.95 7.23 -9.90
N ALA A 146 -2.13 7.07 -11.22
CA ALA A 146 -1.57 7.95 -12.26
C ALA A 146 -1.97 9.43 -12.09
N ASN A 147 -3.14 9.71 -11.53
CA ASN A 147 -3.65 11.08 -11.39
C ASN A 147 -3.37 11.73 -10.03
N LYS A 148 -2.73 11.00 -9.11
CA LYS A 148 -2.66 11.37 -7.69
C LYS A 148 -1.26 11.34 -7.09
N LEU A 149 -0.28 10.73 -7.77
CA LEU A 149 1.10 10.64 -7.29
C LEU A 149 2.04 11.61 -7.99
N THR A 150 3.09 12.01 -7.29
CA THR A 150 4.19 12.77 -7.89
C THR A 150 5.05 11.89 -8.80
N ALA A 151 5.84 12.51 -9.69
CA ALA A 151 6.82 11.78 -10.52
C ALA A 151 7.78 10.91 -9.68
N LYS A 152 8.23 11.44 -8.54
CA LYS A 152 9.11 10.73 -7.60
C LYS A 152 8.38 9.60 -6.89
N GLY A 153 7.13 9.82 -6.45
CA GLY A 153 6.29 8.79 -5.86
C GLY A 153 6.08 7.61 -6.81
N LEU A 154 5.69 7.89 -8.07
CA LEU A 154 5.48 6.85 -9.08
C LEU A 154 6.77 6.07 -9.41
N TYR A 155 7.92 6.76 -9.41
CA TYR A 155 9.22 6.13 -9.58
C TYR A 155 9.63 5.24 -8.39
N ASN A 156 9.42 5.70 -7.15
CA ASN A 156 9.72 4.90 -5.95
C ASN A 156 8.93 3.58 -5.93
N ILE A 157 7.68 3.60 -6.41
CA ILE A 157 6.85 2.40 -6.57
C ILE A 157 7.45 1.44 -7.59
N PHE A 158 7.92 1.98 -8.72
CA PHE A 158 8.59 1.19 -9.73
C PHE A 158 9.84 0.50 -9.15
N GLU A 159 10.68 1.22 -8.41
CA GLU A 159 11.86 0.64 -7.79
C GLU A 159 11.50 -0.43 -6.74
N ALA A 160 10.48 -0.18 -5.93
CA ALA A 160 9.97 -1.14 -4.97
C ALA A 160 9.49 -2.44 -5.65
N ALA A 161 8.74 -2.33 -6.75
CA ALA A 161 8.32 -3.48 -7.54
C ALA A 161 9.54 -4.30 -8.02
N GLY A 162 10.58 -3.64 -8.54
CA GLY A 162 11.80 -4.33 -8.98
C GLY A 162 12.54 -5.05 -7.87
N ARG A 163 12.47 -4.56 -6.62
CA ARG A 163 13.04 -5.23 -5.45
C ARG A 163 12.21 -6.41 -4.98
N LEU A 164 10.88 -6.39 -5.15
CA LEU A 164 10.00 -7.55 -4.88
C LEU A 164 10.30 -8.74 -5.79
N ARG A 165 10.96 -8.53 -6.94
CA ARG A 165 11.46 -9.60 -7.82
C ARG A 165 12.38 -10.58 -7.09
N ILE A 166 13.02 -10.14 -6.01
CA ILE A 166 13.95 -10.91 -5.20
C ILE A 166 13.21 -11.89 -4.27
N LEU A 167 11.93 -11.64 -3.95
CA LEU A 167 11.17 -12.39 -2.93
C LEU A 167 10.14 -13.39 -3.50
N GLY A 168 9.81 -13.35 -4.79
CA GLY A 168 8.97 -14.37 -5.44
C GLY A 168 8.09 -13.89 -6.60
N ASN A 169 7.73 -14.83 -7.49
CA ASN A 169 6.88 -14.71 -8.69
C ASN A 169 7.29 -13.63 -9.71
N GLN A 170 8.43 -13.85 -10.38
CA GLN A 170 9.03 -12.94 -11.38
C GLN A 170 8.07 -12.48 -12.49
N ALA A 171 7.11 -13.32 -12.92
CA ALA A 171 6.19 -13.00 -14.00
C ALA A 171 5.23 -11.84 -13.63
N LYS A 172 4.64 -11.89 -12.43
CA LYS A 172 3.75 -10.82 -11.92
C LYS A 172 4.52 -9.52 -11.70
N THR A 173 5.73 -9.61 -11.16
CA THR A 173 6.59 -8.45 -10.91
C THR A 173 7.01 -7.76 -12.21
N ASN A 174 7.43 -8.53 -13.23
CA ASN A 174 7.77 -7.96 -14.54
C ASN A 174 6.57 -7.25 -15.19
N LEU A 175 5.36 -7.79 -15.04
CA LEU A 175 4.13 -7.17 -15.53
C LEU A 175 3.83 -5.86 -14.79
N ALA A 176 4.04 -5.83 -13.48
CA ALA A 176 3.85 -4.65 -12.65
C ALA A 176 4.85 -3.53 -12.99
N GLU A 177 6.14 -3.86 -13.10
CA GLU A 177 7.18 -2.92 -13.53
C GLU A 177 6.84 -2.31 -14.90
N LEU A 178 6.41 -3.14 -15.87
CA LEU A 178 6.05 -2.66 -17.19
C LEU A 178 4.81 -1.75 -17.16
N ARG A 179 3.81 -2.06 -16.33
CA ARG A 179 2.62 -1.20 -16.15
C ARG A 179 3.00 0.14 -15.53
N LEU A 180 3.83 0.14 -14.47
CA LEU A 180 4.32 1.36 -13.83
C LEU A 180 5.16 2.21 -14.78
N MET A 181 6.04 1.59 -15.57
CA MET A 181 6.81 2.29 -16.60
C MET A 181 5.88 2.93 -17.65
N LYS A 182 4.86 2.21 -18.13
CA LYS A 182 3.87 2.78 -19.05
C LYS A 182 3.10 3.95 -18.44
N MET A 183 2.83 3.93 -17.14
CA MET A 183 2.21 5.06 -16.44
C MET A 183 3.15 6.26 -16.33
N LEU A 184 4.45 6.04 -16.05
CA LEU A 184 5.46 7.10 -16.09
C LEU A 184 5.53 7.77 -17.47
N VAL A 185 5.39 6.98 -18.55
CA VAL A 185 5.34 7.51 -19.92
C VAL A 185 4.06 8.29 -20.17
N ALA A 186 2.89 7.71 -19.87
CA ALA A 186 1.60 8.33 -20.13
C ALA A 186 1.37 9.65 -19.36
N THR A 187 1.97 9.78 -18.17
CA THR A 187 1.92 11.00 -17.35
C THR A 187 3.00 12.03 -17.72
N GLY A 188 3.95 11.68 -18.59
CA GLY A 188 5.13 12.50 -18.90
C GLY A 188 6.18 12.54 -17.78
N TYR A 189 5.92 11.91 -16.62
CA TYR A 189 6.86 11.87 -15.50
C TYR A 189 8.18 11.17 -15.82
N ILE A 190 8.18 10.26 -16.81
CA ILE A 190 9.39 9.61 -17.30
C ILE A 190 10.47 10.62 -17.69
N HIS A 191 10.09 11.79 -18.21
CA HIS A 191 11.03 12.85 -18.62
C HIS A 191 11.73 13.48 -17.43
N ASN A 192 10.99 13.75 -16.35
CA ASN A 192 11.57 14.26 -15.12
C ASN A 192 12.58 13.26 -14.54
N ILE A 193 12.22 11.97 -14.51
CA ILE A 193 13.12 10.91 -14.06
C ILE A 193 14.39 10.84 -14.93
N LEU A 194 14.25 10.81 -16.26
CA LEU A 194 15.39 10.80 -17.19
C LEU A 194 16.28 12.04 -17.05
N TYR A 195 15.68 13.23 -16.84
CA TYR A 195 16.39 14.47 -16.58
C TYR A 195 17.22 14.37 -15.29
N LEU A 196 16.62 13.91 -14.18
CA LEU A 196 17.32 13.73 -12.91
C LEU A 196 18.47 12.74 -13.02
N ILE A 197 18.30 11.66 -13.79
CA ILE A 197 19.36 10.67 -14.08
C ILE A 197 20.51 11.33 -14.86
N LYS A 198 20.20 12.07 -15.94
CA LYS A 198 21.20 12.78 -16.76
C LYS A 198 22.04 13.74 -15.93
N HIS A 199 21.40 14.43 -14.99
CA HIS A 199 22.06 15.39 -14.09
C HIS A 199 22.62 14.77 -12.81
N LYS A 200 22.71 13.42 -12.73
CA LYS A 200 23.24 12.69 -11.57
C LYS A 200 22.56 13.01 -10.23
N LYS A 201 21.32 13.49 -10.28
CA LYS A 201 20.47 13.76 -9.11
C LYS A 201 19.66 12.53 -8.68
N LEU A 202 19.63 11.50 -9.52
CA LEU A 202 18.96 10.22 -9.27
C LEU A 202 19.79 9.10 -9.88
N THR A 203 20.10 8.06 -9.09
CA THR A 203 20.77 6.86 -9.58
C THR A 203 19.73 5.76 -9.79
N PRO A 204 19.44 5.37 -11.03
CA PRO A 204 18.34 4.45 -11.29
C PRO A 204 18.72 2.99 -11.09
N CYS A 205 17.79 2.18 -10.61
CA CYS A 205 17.99 0.72 -10.52
C CYS A 205 18.16 0.05 -11.90
N VAL A 206 18.86 -1.09 -11.94
CA VAL A 206 19.06 -1.89 -13.17
C VAL A 206 17.74 -2.29 -13.83
N SER A 207 16.70 -2.53 -13.04
CA SER A 207 15.37 -2.87 -13.55
C SER A 207 14.75 -1.74 -14.38
N PHE A 208 15.07 -0.49 -14.08
CA PHE A 208 14.60 0.67 -14.83
C PHE A 208 14.99 0.58 -16.30
N TYR A 209 16.28 0.43 -16.59
CA TYR A 209 16.77 0.32 -17.97
C TYR A 209 16.24 -0.93 -18.68
N ARG A 210 16.17 -2.06 -17.98
CA ARG A 210 15.62 -3.30 -18.53
C ARG A 210 14.17 -3.14 -18.94
N THR A 211 13.35 -2.47 -18.12
CA THR A 211 11.93 -2.27 -18.40
C THR A 211 11.71 -1.18 -19.44
N LEU A 212 12.53 -0.13 -19.45
CA LEU A 212 12.54 0.90 -20.50
C LEU A 212 12.80 0.27 -21.88
N ALA A 213 13.76 -0.65 -21.97
CA ALA A 213 14.06 -1.40 -23.18
C ALA A 213 12.92 -2.35 -23.63
N LYS A 214 11.96 -2.67 -22.77
CA LYS A 214 10.79 -3.50 -23.10
C LYS A 214 9.55 -2.70 -23.52
N LEU A 215 9.63 -1.37 -23.53
CA LEU A 215 8.53 -0.53 -24.01
C LEU A 215 8.26 -0.77 -25.48
N SER A 216 6.98 -0.75 -25.86
CA SER A 216 6.55 -0.80 -27.25
C SER A 216 7.01 0.44 -28.02
N GLU A 217 7.09 0.34 -29.34
CA GLU A 217 7.49 1.45 -30.22
C GLU A 217 6.65 2.70 -29.98
N GLY A 218 5.33 2.58 -29.80
CA GLY A 218 4.47 3.72 -29.50
C GLY A 218 4.82 4.45 -28.20
N CYS A 219 5.18 3.72 -27.13
CA CYS A 219 5.64 4.33 -25.87
C CYS A 219 7.01 4.99 -26.03
N ARG A 220 7.92 4.40 -26.82
CA ARG A 220 9.24 5.00 -27.11
C ARG A 220 9.10 6.27 -27.94
N ALA A 221 8.23 6.26 -28.94
CA ALA A 221 7.91 7.42 -29.77
C ALA A 221 7.37 8.59 -28.93
N GLN A 222 6.52 8.32 -27.92
CA GLN A 222 6.06 9.36 -26.98
C GLN A 222 7.23 9.97 -26.19
N ILE A 223 8.18 9.14 -25.74
CA ILE A 223 9.37 9.65 -25.05
C ILE A 223 10.20 10.52 -25.98
N GLU A 224 10.48 10.05 -27.19
CA GLU A 224 11.29 10.77 -28.18
C GLU A 224 10.64 12.08 -28.64
N LEU A 225 9.33 12.09 -28.83
CA LEU A 225 8.59 13.27 -29.27
C LEU A 225 8.77 14.44 -28.30
N PHE A 226 8.68 14.18 -27.00
CA PHE A 226 8.91 15.20 -25.96
C PHE A 226 10.34 15.75 -25.98
N HIS A 227 11.35 14.90 -26.21
CA HIS A 227 12.75 15.33 -26.32
C HIS A 227 13.07 16.03 -27.65
N ARG A 228 12.22 15.87 -28.66
CA ARG A 228 12.30 16.55 -29.97
C ARG A 228 11.50 17.85 -30.02
N LEU A 229 10.60 18.11 -29.07
CA LEU A 229 9.93 19.41 -28.98
C LEU A 229 11.01 20.49 -28.77
N PRO A 230 11.16 21.45 -29.70
CA PRO A 230 12.06 22.57 -29.47
C PRO A 230 11.58 23.32 -28.22
N GLN A 231 12.52 23.72 -27.36
CA GLN A 231 12.24 24.69 -26.30
C GLN A 231 11.53 25.87 -26.96
N CYS A 232 10.29 26.16 -26.55
CA CYS A 232 9.54 27.27 -27.11
C CYS A 232 10.27 28.57 -26.78
N VAL A 233 10.79 29.20 -27.86
CA VAL A 233 11.25 30.58 -28.08
C VAL A 233 12.22 31.16 -27.06
#